data_AF-A0A0G1WI93-F1
#
_entry.id   AF-A0A0G1WI93-F1
#
_cell.length_a   1.000
_cell.length_b   1.000
_cell.length_c   1.000
_cell.angle_alpha   90.00
_cell.angle_beta   90.00
_cell.angle_gamma   90.00
#
_symmetry.space_group_name_H-M   'P 1'
#
loop_
_entity.id
_entity.type
_entity.pdbx_description
1 polymer ?
#
loop_
_entity_poly.entity_id
_entity_poly.type
_entity_poly.pdbx_seq_one_letter_code
_entity_poly.pdbx_strand_id
1 'polypeptide(L)'
;MDDEAEKKEDVAEDIEFVPDEEGIPQELAGKIKKLREGLKSCEAERKEYLEGWQRAKADFINFKKDEGKRFEDMARFVTASIVEEFLPVLDSFDLALAHGVPESVEKGIMLIRSQFEDVLRKRGIEEITVGAGDPFDPAKHEWNIRREQSRMLYRRDTCSASA
;
A
#
# COMPACT_ATOMS: atom_id res chain seq x y z
N MET A 1 -2.32 4.19 31.74
CA MET A 1 -3.63 4.89 31.82
C MET A 1 -4.65 3.83 31.52
N ASP A 2 -4.83 3.03 32.54
CA ASP A 2 -5.58 1.80 32.58
C ASP A 2 -7.00 2.20 32.96
N ASP A 3 -7.89 2.22 31.97
CA ASP A 3 -9.32 2.37 32.21
C ASP A 3 -9.88 0.95 32.29
N GLU A 4 -9.96 0.45 33.52
CA GLU A 4 -10.72 -0.73 33.90
C GLU A 4 -12.17 -0.51 33.45
N ALA A 5 -12.51 -1.06 32.29
CA ALA A 5 -13.89 -1.17 31.85
C ALA A 5 -14.62 -2.14 32.79
N GLU A 6 -15.29 -1.57 33.80
CA GLU A 6 -16.29 -2.23 34.63
C GLU A 6 -17.18 -3.12 33.75
N LYS A 7 -17.13 -4.43 34.01
CA LYS A 7 -18.18 -5.36 33.63
C LYS A 7 -19.48 -4.87 34.28
N LYS A 8 -20.27 -4.11 33.53
CA LYS A 8 -21.71 -4.04 33.78
C LYS A 8 -22.28 -5.38 33.32
N GLU A 9 -22.39 -6.30 34.28
CA GLU A 9 -23.30 -7.41 34.17
C GLU A 9 -24.69 -6.80 33.95
N ASP A 10 -25.16 -6.87 32.71
CA ASP A 10 -26.56 -6.65 32.38
C ASP A 10 -27.35 -7.76 33.07
N VAL A 11 -27.65 -7.55 34.35
CA VAL A 11 -28.69 -8.28 35.08
C VAL A 11 -30.03 -7.76 34.54
N ALA A 12 -30.31 -8.11 33.28
CA ALA A 12 -31.66 -8.30 32.81
C ALA A 12 -32.14 -9.64 33.40
N GLU A 13 -32.22 -9.71 34.73
CA GLU A 13 -33.21 -10.59 35.33
C GLU A 13 -34.53 -10.07 34.78
N ASP A 14 -35.19 -10.89 33.96
CA ASP A 14 -36.61 -10.78 33.71
C ASP A 14 -37.26 -10.69 35.09
N ILE A 15 -37.57 -9.47 35.53
CA ILE A 15 -38.45 -9.25 36.66
C ILE A 15 -39.81 -9.72 36.17
N GLU A 16 -40.03 -11.04 36.29
CA GLU A 16 -41.34 -11.64 36.23
C GLU A 16 -42.11 -11.13 37.45
N PHE A 17 -42.65 -9.91 37.31
CA PHE A 17 -43.74 -9.47 38.15
C PHE A 17 -44.93 -10.35 37.79
N VAL A 18 -45.10 -11.43 38.57
CA VAL A 18 -46.30 -12.27 38.59
C VAL A 18 -47.38 -11.43 39.25
N PRO A 19 -48.36 -10.91 38.48
CA PRO A 19 -49.50 -10.27 39.10
C PRO A 19 -50.32 -11.40 39.72
N ASP A 20 -50.57 -11.35 41.02
CA ASP A 20 -51.64 -12.17 41.60
C ASP A 20 -52.92 -11.89 40.79
N GLU A 21 -53.40 -12.90 40.04
CA GLU A 21 -54.55 -12.77 39.14
C GLU A 21 -55.87 -12.48 39.89
N GLU A 22 -55.86 -12.54 41.22
CA GLU A 22 -57.00 -12.23 42.07
C GLU A 22 -57.15 -10.70 42.29
N GLY A 23 -57.61 -9.98 41.26
CA GLY A 23 -58.24 -8.67 41.45
C GLY A 23 -57.92 -7.54 40.47
N ILE A 24 -57.25 -7.81 39.35
CA ILE A 24 -56.91 -6.76 38.38
C ILE A 24 -58.09 -6.51 37.44
N PRO A 25 -58.61 -5.26 37.31
CA PRO A 25 -59.66 -4.95 36.34
C PRO A 25 -59.25 -5.34 34.91
N GLN A 26 -60.13 -6.00 34.15
CA GLN A 26 -59.83 -6.51 32.79
C GLN A 26 -59.26 -5.43 31.85
N GLU A 27 -59.60 -4.15 32.05
CA GLU A 27 -59.01 -3.03 31.32
C GLU A 27 -57.52 -2.78 31.63
N LEU A 28 -57.06 -3.01 32.86
CA LEU A 28 -55.64 -2.87 33.23
C LEU A 28 -54.80 -3.99 32.62
N ALA A 29 -55.31 -5.23 32.62
CA ALA A 29 -54.62 -6.38 32.02
C ALA A 29 -54.39 -6.19 30.50
N GLY A 30 -55.38 -5.61 29.79
CA GLY A 30 -55.25 -5.27 28.37
C GLY A 30 -54.22 -4.16 28.09
N LYS A 31 -54.14 -3.14 28.97
CA LYS A 31 -53.12 -2.08 28.89
C LYS A 31 -51.72 -2.63 29.15
N ILE A 32 -51.55 -3.50 30.16
CA ILE A 32 -50.26 -4.14 30.49
C ILE A 32 -49.74 -4.99 29.33
N LYS A 33 -50.62 -5.75 28.64
CA LYS A 33 -50.22 -6.52 27.45
C LYS A 33 -49.74 -5.62 26.31
N LYS A 34 -50.46 -4.54 26.01
CA LYS A 34 -50.05 -3.56 24.98
C LYS A 34 -48.73 -2.87 25.32
N LEU A 35 -48.52 -2.50 26.59
CA LEU A 35 -47.23 -1.94 27.02
C LEU A 35 -46.09 -2.95 26.87
N ARG A 36 -46.28 -4.23 27.23
CA ARG A 36 -45.26 -5.27 27.03
C ARG A 36 -44.91 -5.50 25.56
N GLU A 37 -45.91 -5.50 24.67
CA GLU A 37 -45.67 -5.61 23.22
C GLU A 37 -44.90 -4.40 22.68
N GLY A 38 -45.25 -3.19 23.10
CA GLY A 38 -44.51 -1.97 22.75
C GLY A 38 -43.08 -1.97 23.26
N LEU A 39 -42.86 -2.46 24.49
CA LEU A 39 -41.53 -2.56 25.11
C LEU A 39 -40.64 -3.56 24.35
N LYS A 40 -41.20 -4.74 24.01
CA LYS A 40 -40.51 -5.74 23.17
C LYS A 40 -40.16 -5.22 21.78
N SER A 41 -41.06 -4.46 21.14
CA SER A 41 -40.78 -3.84 19.84
C SER A 41 -39.65 -2.81 19.94
N CYS A 42 -39.68 -1.96 20.96
CA CYS A 42 -38.66 -0.95 21.20
C CYS A 42 -37.29 -1.57 21.52
N GLU A 43 -37.26 -2.67 22.28
CA GLU A 43 -36.04 -3.44 22.56
C GLU A 43 -35.47 -4.08 21.29
N ALA A 44 -36.32 -4.63 20.43
CA ALA A 44 -35.90 -5.19 19.15
C ALA A 44 -35.29 -4.12 18.23
N GLU A 45 -35.96 -2.96 18.08
CA GLU A 45 -35.46 -1.82 17.31
C GLU A 45 -34.14 -1.29 17.88
N ARG A 46 -34.03 -1.15 19.21
CA ARG A 46 -32.80 -0.73 19.88
C ARG A 46 -31.65 -1.70 19.56
N LYS A 47 -31.91 -3.00 19.63
CA LYS A 47 -30.90 -4.03 19.35
C LYS A 47 -30.45 -3.98 17.89
N GLU A 48 -31.39 -3.84 16.95
CA GLU A 48 -31.08 -3.71 15.52
C GLU A 48 -30.21 -2.46 15.24
N TYR A 49 -30.55 -1.31 15.82
CA TYR A 49 -29.75 -0.10 15.67
C TYR A 49 -28.37 -0.22 16.30
N LEU A 50 -28.26 -0.89 17.45
CA LEU A 50 -26.98 -1.07 18.14
C LEU A 50 -26.06 -2.01 17.35
N GLU A 51 -26.60 -3.11 16.81
CA GLU A 51 -25.87 -4.02 15.92
C GLU A 51 -25.47 -3.32 14.61
N GLY A 52 -26.38 -2.52 14.02
CA GLY A 52 -26.10 -1.72 12.84
C GLY A 52 -24.98 -0.71 13.07
N TRP A 53 -25.01 0.00 14.20
CA TRP A 53 -23.97 0.96 14.58
C TRP A 53 -22.61 0.29 14.82
N GLN A 54 -22.59 -0.85 15.51
CA GLN A 54 -21.36 -1.62 15.72
C GLN A 54 -20.75 -2.09 14.40
N ARG A 55 -21.58 -2.58 13.47
CA ARG A 55 -21.12 -2.97 12.13
C ARG A 55 -20.57 -1.77 11.36
N ALA A 56 -21.31 -0.66 11.29
CA ALA A 56 -20.85 0.55 10.62
C ALA A 56 -19.53 1.09 11.21
N LYS A 57 -19.38 1.02 12.54
CA LYS A 57 -18.13 1.39 13.21
C LYS A 57 -16.97 0.47 12.83
N ALA A 58 -17.20 -0.84 12.76
CA ALA A 58 -16.20 -1.80 12.33
C ALA A 58 -15.78 -1.56 10.87
N ASP A 59 -16.76 -1.33 9.99
CA ASP A 59 -16.52 -1.02 8.58
C ASP A 59 -15.71 0.27 8.42
N PHE A 60 -16.00 1.30 9.21
CA PHE A 60 -15.24 2.55 9.21
C PHE A 60 -13.78 2.36 9.66
N ILE A 61 -13.54 1.55 10.69
CA ILE A 61 -12.18 1.24 11.16
C ILE A 61 -11.40 0.48 10.07
N ASN A 62 -12.03 -0.50 9.42
CA ASN A 62 -11.43 -1.24 8.32
C ASN A 62 -11.14 -0.32 7.13
N PHE A 63 -12.09 0.54 6.75
CA PHE A 63 -11.91 1.54 5.70
C PHE A 63 -10.73 2.46 5.99
N LYS A 64 -10.64 3.02 7.20
CA LYS A 64 -9.54 3.92 7.58
C LYS A 64 -8.17 3.22 7.52
N LYS A 65 -8.12 1.95 7.91
CA LYS A 65 -6.91 1.12 7.83
C LYS A 65 -6.50 0.89 6.37
N ASP A 66 -7.45 0.56 5.52
CA ASP A 66 -7.19 0.31 4.09
C ASP A 66 -6.85 1.60 3.34
N GLU A 67 -7.48 2.71 3.70
CA GLU A 67 -7.15 4.04 3.16
C GLU A 67 -5.73 4.45 3.53
N GLY A 68 -5.31 4.24 4.78
CA GLY A 68 -3.92 4.49 5.21
C GLY A 68 -2.90 3.74 4.36
N LYS A 69 -3.15 2.45 4.11
CA LYS A 69 -2.29 1.64 3.22
C LYS A 69 -2.26 2.17 1.80
N ARG A 70 -3.41 2.55 1.23
CA ARG A 70 -3.47 3.12 -0.12
C ARG A 70 -2.66 4.42 -0.24
N PHE A 71 -2.69 5.26 0.79
CA PHE A 71 -1.87 6.47 0.82
C PHE A 71 -0.36 6.15 0.86
N GLU A 72 0.05 5.16 1.66
CA GLU A 72 1.45 4.70 1.68
C GLU A 72 1.88 4.13 0.34
N ASP A 73 1.05 3.30 -0.29
CA ASP A 73 1.32 2.71 -1.60
C ASP A 73 1.40 3.79 -2.70
N MET A 74 0.50 4.78 -2.66
CA MET A 74 0.55 5.93 -3.56
C MET A 74 1.85 6.74 -3.37
N ALA A 75 2.27 7.00 -2.13
CA ALA A 75 3.52 7.70 -1.86
C ALA A 75 4.74 6.94 -2.39
N ARG A 76 4.74 5.59 -2.26
CA ARG A 76 5.78 4.73 -2.84
C ARG A 76 5.79 4.80 -4.36
N PHE A 77 4.62 4.70 -4.99
CA PHE A 77 4.49 4.76 -6.45
C PHE A 77 4.99 6.10 -7.00
N VAL A 78 4.56 7.22 -6.41
CA VAL A 78 5.02 8.55 -6.82
C VAL A 78 6.53 8.70 -6.64
N THR A 79 7.08 8.17 -5.55
CA THR A 79 8.54 8.19 -5.34
C THR A 79 9.26 7.36 -6.40
N ALA A 80 8.73 6.19 -6.76
CA ALA A 80 9.29 5.35 -7.80
C ALA A 80 9.28 6.03 -9.18
N SER A 81 8.16 6.64 -9.58
CA SER A 81 8.05 7.37 -10.84
C SER A 81 9.04 8.53 -10.94
N ILE A 82 9.21 9.31 -9.86
CA ILE A 82 10.18 10.39 -9.84
C ILE A 82 11.61 9.85 -10.01
N VAL A 83 11.93 8.75 -9.34
CA VAL A 83 13.28 8.15 -9.43
C VAL A 83 13.56 7.62 -10.83
N GLU A 84 12.56 6.99 -11.48
CA GLU A 84 12.64 6.52 -12.86
C GLU A 84 13.00 7.65 -13.83
N GLU A 85 12.42 8.84 -13.65
CA GLU A 85 12.75 10.02 -14.46
C GLU A 85 14.18 10.54 -14.25
N PHE A 86 14.78 10.28 -13.09
CA PHE A 86 16.16 10.68 -12.79
C PHE A 86 17.22 9.62 -13.17
N LEU A 87 16.84 8.37 -13.43
CA LEU A 87 17.79 7.32 -13.85
C LEU A 87 18.64 7.71 -15.07
N PRO A 88 18.09 8.36 -16.13
CA PRO A 88 18.90 8.81 -17.27
C PRO A 88 20.01 9.81 -16.91
N VAL A 89 19.85 10.53 -15.79
CA VAL A 89 20.87 11.46 -15.28
C VAL A 89 22.04 10.68 -14.69
N LEU A 90 21.77 9.60 -13.96
CA LEU A 90 22.80 8.66 -13.51
C LEU A 90 23.53 8.02 -14.69
N ASP A 91 22.80 7.54 -15.69
CA ASP A 91 23.38 6.98 -16.91
C ASP A 91 24.28 7.99 -17.63
N SER A 92 23.88 9.27 -17.63
CA SER A 92 24.67 10.35 -18.24
C SER A 92 25.99 10.60 -17.49
N PHE A 93 26.02 10.45 -16.16
CA PHE A 93 27.26 10.52 -15.39
C PHE A 93 28.18 9.34 -15.72
N ASP A 94 27.64 8.13 -15.79
CA ASP A 94 28.40 6.92 -16.14
C ASP A 94 28.95 7.01 -17.57
N LEU A 95 28.15 7.54 -18.50
CA LEU A 95 28.58 7.83 -19.86
C LEU A 95 29.72 8.86 -19.90
N ALA A 96 29.60 9.95 -19.14
CA ALA A 96 30.66 10.97 -19.06
C ALA A 96 31.97 10.38 -18.55
N LEU A 97 31.93 9.56 -17.49
CA LEU A 97 33.09 8.85 -16.96
C LEU A 97 33.69 7.88 -17.99
N ALA A 98 32.85 7.15 -18.73
CA ALA A 98 33.28 6.20 -19.76
C ALA A 98 33.93 6.86 -20.98
N HIS A 99 33.50 8.07 -21.36
CA HIS A 99 34.02 8.81 -22.52
C HIS A 99 35.34 9.55 -22.25
N GLY A 100 35.82 9.57 -21.00
CA GLY A 100 37.10 10.16 -20.63
C GLY A 100 37.02 11.67 -20.46
N VAL A 101 36.86 12.12 -19.22
CA VAL A 101 36.92 13.53 -18.81
C VAL A 101 38.29 13.86 -18.20
N PRO A 102 38.72 15.13 -18.18
CA PRO A 102 39.93 15.52 -17.47
C PRO A 102 39.86 15.14 -15.98
N GLU A 103 40.98 14.69 -15.41
CA GLU A 103 41.06 14.21 -14.01
C GLU A 103 40.56 15.25 -12.98
N SER A 104 40.71 16.55 -13.29
CA SER A 104 40.21 17.65 -12.47
C SER A 104 38.68 17.71 -12.38
N VAL A 105 37.98 17.20 -13.39
CA VAL A 105 36.51 17.20 -13.50
C VAL A 105 35.95 15.85 -13.04
N GLU A 106 36.65 14.75 -13.34
CA GLU A 106 36.27 13.38 -12.99
C GLU A 106 35.97 13.23 -11.48
N LYS A 107 36.86 13.75 -10.61
CA LYS A 107 36.66 13.72 -9.15
C LYS A 107 35.39 14.45 -8.71
N GLY A 108 35.03 15.55 -9.39
CA GLY A 108 33.80 16.30 -9.12
C GLY A 108 32.56 15.52 -9.52
N ILE A 109 32.60 14.85 -10.68
CA ILE A 109 31.50 14.01 -11.17
C ILE A 109 31.28 12.80 -10.25
N MET A 110 32.35 12.11 -9.86
CA MET A 110 32.27 10.98 -8.92
C MET A 110 31.66 11.39 -7.56
N LEU A 111 32.00 12.58 -7.05
CA LEU A 111 31.43 13.08 -5.81
C LEU A 111 29.92 13.32 -5.94
N ILE A 112 29.48 13.94 -7.04
CA ILE A 112 28.05 14.20 -7.29
C ILE A 112 27.28 12.89 -7.45
N ARG A 113 27.84 11.90 -8.17
CA ARG A 113 27.26 10.55 -8.32
C ARG A 113 27.08 9.88 -6.95
N SER A 114 28.12 9.86 -6.13
CA SER A 114 28.05 9.28 -4.77
C SER A 114 27.00 9.97 -3.89
N GLN A 115 26.90 11.31 -3.95
CA GLN A 115 25.88 12.05 -3.21
C GLN A 115 24.47 11.72 -3.70
N PHE A 116 24.30 11.55 -5.02
CA PHE A 116 23.02 11.16 -5.60
C PHE A 116 22.60 9.76 -5.14
N GLU A 117 23.52 8.79 -5.18
CA GLU A 117 23.27 7.45 -4.66
C GLU A 117 22.95 7.45 -3.16
N ASP A 118 23.63 8.26 -2.35
CA ASP A 118 23.33 8.39 -0.92
C ASP A 118 21.90 8.90 -0.69
N VAL A 119 21.40 9.79 -1.55
CA VAL A 119 20.01 10.27 -1.50
C VAL A 119 19.04 9.15 -1.86
N LEU A 120 19.35 8.32 -2.87
CA LEU A 120 18.54 7.14 -3.22
C LEU A 120 18.52 6.10 -2.10
N ARG A 121 19.68 5.77 -1.52
CA ARG A 121 19.81 4.84 -0.38
C ARG A 121 18.99 5.29 0.83
N LYS A 122 18.97 6.60 1.14
CA LYS A 122 18.12 7.15 2.21
C LYS A 122 16.63 6.96 1.96
N ARG A 123 16.19 6.84 0.70
CA ARG A 123 14.81 6.51 0.33
C ARG A 123 14.54 5.01 0.22
N GLY A 124 15.50 4.16 0.58
CA GLY A 124 15.39 2.71 0.54
C GLY A 124 15.57 2.11 -0.86
N ILE A 125 16.22 2.85 -1.76
CA ILE A 125 16.47 2.42 -3.14
C ILE A 125 17.93 2.01 -3.24
N GLU A 126 18.15 0.77 -3.67
CA GLU A 126 19.47 0.16 -3.82
C GLU A 126 19.69 -0.24 -5.27
N GLU A 127 20.94 -0.11 -5.71
CA GLU A 127 21.37 -0.55 -7.03
C GLU A 127 21.38 -2.08 -7.11
N ILE A 128 20.81 -2.64 -8.18
CA ILE A 128 20.86 -4.07 -8.45
C ILE A 128 22.15 -4.37 -9.21
N THR A 129 23.19 -4.81 -8.51
CA THR A 129 24.43 -5.25 -9.14
C THR A 129 24.28 -6.69 -9.64
N VAL A 130 24.39 -6.91 -10.95
CA VAL A 130 24.37 -8.25 -11.57
C VAL A 130 25.74 -8.56 -12.16
N GLY A 131 26.36 -9.64 -11.71
CA GLY A 131 27.61 -10.15 -12.22
C GLY A 131 27.41 -11.09 -13.42
N ALA A 132 28.47 -11.26 -14.21
CA ALA A 132 28.49 -12.28 -15.25
C ALA A 132 28.43 -13.68 -14.63
N GLY A 133 27.30 -14.37 -14.78
CA GLY A 133 27.06 -15.73 -14.25
C GLY A 133 25.98 -15.82 -13.17
N ASP A 134 25.41 -14.70 -12.73
CA ASP A 134 24.32 -14.70 -11.75
C ASP A 134 23.00 -15.27 -12.34
N PRO A 135 22.17 -15.92 -11.52
CA PRO A 135 20.87 -16.43 -11.96
C PRO A 135 19.98 -15.29 -12.43
N PHE A 136 19.44 -15.42 -13.65
CA PHE A 136 18.55 -14.44 -14.24
C PHE A 136 17.18 -14.48 -13.55
N ASP A 137 16.72 -13.34 -13.04
CA ASP A 137 15.39 -13.15 -12.45
C ASP A 137 14.55 -12.23 -13.36
N PRO A 138 13.50 -12.75 -14.05
CA PRO A 138 12.65 -11.95 -14.93
C PRO A 138 11.92 -10.79 -14.23
N ALA A 139 11.78 -10.83 -12.90
CA ALA A 139 11.14 -9.76 -12.15
C ALA A 139 12.07 -8.56 -11.89
N LYS A 140 13.40 -8.75 -12.02
CA LYS A 140 14.42 -7.74 -11.69
C LYS A 140 15.29 -7.36 -12.88
N HIS A 141 15.44 -8.25 -13.85
CA HIS A 141 16.39 -8.08 -14.95
C HIS A 141 15.65 -7.95 -16.28
N GLU A 142 15.96 -6.90 -17.03
CA GLU A 142 15.50 -6.73 -18.41
C GLU A 142 16.45 -7.42 -19.41
N TRP A 143 15.89 -8.00 -20.47
CA TRP A 143 16.67 -8.65 -21.52
C TRP A 143 17.06 -7.66 -22.63
N ASN A 144 18.35 -7.32 -22.71
CA ASN A 144 18.86 -6.41 -23.73
C ASN A 144 19.60 -7.20 -24.81
N ILE A 145 18.98 -7.38 -26.00
CA ILE A 145 19.67 -8.00 -27.15
C ILE A 145 20.67 -6.99 -27.71
N ARG A 146 21.97 -7.28 -27.57
CA ARG A 146 23.01 -6.53 -28.29
C ARG A 146 22.97 -6.88 -29.77
N ARG A 147 22.31 -6.05 -30.59
CA ARG A 147 22.40 -6.16 -32.05
C ARG A 147 23.82 -5.77 -32.48
N GLU A 148 24.63 -6.75 -32.85
CA GLU A 148 25.83 -6.48 -33.63
C GLU A 148 25.40 -5.82 -34.94
N GLN A 149 25.72 -4.54 -35.10
CA GLN A 149 25.65 -3.84 -36.38
C GLN A 149 26.65 -4.54 -37.30
N SER A 150 26.17 -5.55 -38.03
CA SER A 150 26.95 -6.30 -39.01
C SER A 150 27.42 -5.31 -40.08
N ARG A 151 28.67 -4.86 -39.95
CA ARG A 151 29.36 -4.00 -40.90
C ARG A 151 29.53 -4.79 -42.17
N MET A 152 28.54 -4.70 -43.05
CA MET A 152 28.55 -5.23 -44.40
C MET A 152 29.68 -4.54 -45.19
N LEU A 153 30.90 -5.05 -45.07
CA LEU A 153 32.02 -4.70 -45.93
C LEU A 153 31.68 -5.21 -47.33
N TYR A 154 31.01 -4.37 -48.12
CA TYR A 154 31.01 -4.51 -49.58
C TYR A 154 32.47 -4.40 -50.03
N ARG A 155 33.09 -5.56 -50.28
CA ARG A 155 34.38 -5.65 -50.96
C ARG A 155 34.15 -5.06 -52.36
N ARG A 156 34.54 -3.80 -52.54
CA ARG A 156 34.72 -3.22 -53.87
C ARG A 156 35.86 -4.01 -54.50
N ASP A 157 35.51 -4.98 -55.34
CA ASP A 157 36.43 -5.55 -56.31
C ASP A 157 36.74 -4.46 -57.34
N THR A 158 37.58 -3.50 -56.96
CA THR A 158 38.25 -2.62 -57.92
C THR A 158 39.42 -3.39 -58.49
N CYS A 159 39.22 -3.83 -59.72
CA CYS A 159 40.26 -4.14 -60.68
C CYS A 159 41.41 -3.11 -60.61
N SER A 160 42.65 -3.58 -60.41
CA SER A 160 43.85 -2.86 -60.81
C SER A 160 44.73 -3.79 -61.63
N ALA A 161 44.81 -3.49 -62.92
CA ALA A 161 45.81 -3.98 -63.85
C ALA A 161 47.23 -3.53 -63.45
N SER A 162 48.23 -4.02 -64.20
CA SER A 162 49.70 -3.78 -64.20
C SER A 162 50.53 -4.78 -63.38
N ALA A 163 51.59 -5.42 -63.89
CA ALA A 163 52.30 -5.31 -65.17
C ALA A 163 52.85 -6.69 -65.60
#